data_AF-A0A3Q8X6D4-F1
#
_entry.id   AF-A0A3Q8X6D4-F1
#
_cell.length_a   1.000
_cell.length_b   1.000
_cell.length_c   1.000
_cell.angle_alpha   90.00
_cell.angle_beta   90.00
_cell.angle_gamma   90.00
#
_symmetry.space_group_name_H-M   'P 1'
#
loop_
_entity.id
_entity.type
_entity.pdbx_description
1 polymer ?
#
loop_
_entity_poly.entity_id
_entity_poly.type
_entity_poly.pdbx_seq_one_letter_code
_entity_poly.pdbx_strand_id
1 'polypeptide(L)'
;MRIIVPHELVPSHDAVMVSNMIGYGVLLLVAILIWLTGRKSASPEPMLFLKLLVYLVLSVFAFRFNGFALPLGLLIAYLMMRRTKLNRPVKQTAVLFGGMLFLFSLFPLADRIDQLMDPPDQISTYIDRGINPTKQGFNVTVLDNENKLWATLVERDKGVVQLYKELADSRSVETVPVSWEPYYTIELRQDHKQERFRELQLQFDREGRFFTLYNGSTTYSFESTAAFREIFVQQIVPLVRNGEA
;
A
#
# COMPACT_ATOMS: atom_id res chain seq x y z
N MET A 1 7.89 -0.78 27.20
CA MET A 1 7.40 -1.40 25.96
C MET A 1 8.05 -0.69 24.77
N ARG A 2 9.02 -1.33 24.10
CA ARG A 2 9.56 -0.81 22.84
C ARG A 2 8.60 -1.28 21.76
N ILE A 3 7.64 -0.42 21.39
CA ILE A 3 6.84 -0.65 20.19
C ILE A 3 7.84 -0.48 19.04
N ILE A 4 8.14 -1.56 18.33
CA ILE A 4 8.88 -1.46 17.08
C ILE A 4 8.01 -0.61 16.19
N VAL A 5 8.50 0.56 15.76
CA VAL A 5 7.74 1.44 14.87
C VAL A 5 7.52 0.65 13.59
N PRO A 6 6.30 0.15 13.33
CA PRO A 6 6.10 -0.70 12.17
C PRO A 6 6.22 0.18 10.93
N HIS A 7 6.78 -0.37 9.85
CA HIS A 7 7.02 0.39 8.63
C HIS A 7 5.68 0.93 8.11
N GLU A 8 5.64 2.20 7.70
CA GLU A 8 4.45 2.77 7.08
C GLU A 8 4.10 1.97 5.82
N LEU A 9 2.81 1.67 5.64
CA LEU A 9 2.28 1.04 4.42
C LEU A 9 2.68 1.89 3.20
N VAL A 10 3.58 1.35 2.39
CA VAL A 10 3.85 1.88 1.06
C VAL A 10 2.93 1.13 0.10
N PRO A 11 2.17 1.82 -0.78
CA PRO A 11 1.35 1.17 -1.79
C PRO A 11 2.17 0.16 -2.58
N SER A 12 1.57 -0.98 -2.93
CA SER A 12 2.27 -1.97 -3.74
C SER A 12 2.80 -1.38 -5.05
N HIS A 13 3.91 -1.95 -5.51
CA HIS A 13 4.42 -1.69 -6.86
C HIS A 13 3.31 -1.83 -7.92
N ASP A 14 2.42 -2.81 -7.77
CA ASP A 14 1.31 -3.05 -8.70
C ASP A 14 0.25 -1.95 -8.63
N ALA A 15 -0.16 -1.53 -7.42
CA ALA A 15 -1.08 -0.39 -7.26
C ALA A 15 -0.49 0.92 -7.80
N VAL A 16 0.81 1.16 -7.57
CA VAL A 16 1.54 2.31 -8.14
C VAL A 16 1.56 2.22 -9.66
N MET A 17 1.85 1.05 -10.23
CA MET A 17 1.85 0.84 -11.68
C MET A 17 0.47 1.08 -12.28
N VAL A 18 -0.60 0.51 -11.70
CA VAL A 18 -1.99 0.69 -12.15
C VAL A 18 -2.39 2.16 -12.05
N SER A 19 -2.09 2.83 -10.93
CA SER A 19 -2.35 4.25 -10.74
C SER A 19 -1.67 5.09 -11.82
N ASN A 20 -0.39 4.82 -12.12
CA ASN A 20 0.36 5.50 -13.17
C ASN A 20 -0.23 5.22 -14.56
N MET A 21 -0.63 3.97 -14.86
CA MET A 21 -1.28 3.62 -16.12
C MET A 21 -2.59 4.38 -16.32
N ILE A 22 -3.42 4.48 -15.28
CA ILE A 22 -4.67 5.27 -15.32
C ILE A 22 -4.33 6.75 -15.57
N GLY A 23 -3.38 7.31 -14.82
CA GLY A 23 -2.97 8.71 -14.96
C GLY A 23 -2.49 9.05 -16.37
N TYR A 24 -1.58 8.26 -16.94
CA TYR A 24 -1.08 8.46 -18.29
C TYR A 24 -2.16 8.23 -19.36
N GLY A 25 -3.03 7.23 -19.17
CA GLY A 25 -4.16 6.97 -20.05
C GLY A 25 -5.14 8.15 -20.12
N VAL A 26 -5.49 8.71 -18.96
CA VAL A 26 -6.36 9.89 -18.87
C VAL A 26 -5.70 11.11 -19.52
N LEU A 27 -4.41 11.35 -19.28
CA LEU A 27 -3.68 12.46 -19.89
C LEU A 27 -3.69 12.37 -21.42
N LEU A 28 -3.43 11.17 -21.97
CA LEU A 28 -3.41 10.94 -23.41
C LEU A 28 -4.81 11.09 -24.02
N LEU A 29 -5.85 10.59 -23.35
CA LEU A 29 -7.24 10.75 -23.77
C LEU A 29 -7.63 12.23 -23.83
N VAL A 30 -7.29 13.02 -22.81
CA VAL A 30 -7.52 14.47 -22.77
C VAL A 30 -6.76 15.17 -23.90
N ALA A 31 -5.49 14.81 -24.14
CA ALA A 31 -4.70 15.37 -25.24
C ALA A 31 -5.35 15.12 -26.61
N ILE A 32 -5.87 13.91 -26.84
CA ILE A 32 -6.58 13.55 -28.07
C ILE A 32 -7.86 14.37 -28.21
N LEU A 33 -8.68 14.48 -27.16
CA LEU A 33 -9.92 15.24 -27.19
C LEU A 33 -9.68 16.73 -27.51
N ILE A 34 -8.69 17.35 -26.88
CA ILE A 34 -8.31 18.75 -27.14
C ILE A 34 -7.73 18.91 -28.56
N TRP A 35 -6.97 17.93 -29.03
CA TRP A 35 -6.46 17.97 -30.41
C TRP A 35 -7.59 17.84 -31.45
N LEU A 36 -8.59 16.99 -31.21
CA LEU A 36 -9.76 16.83 -32.10
C LEU A 36 -10.57 18.12 -32.22
N THR A 37 -10.66 18.93 -31.16
CA THR A 37 -11.30 20.25 -31.23
C THR A 37 -10.39 21.27 -31.91
N GLY A 38 -9.09 21.22 -31.66
CA GLY A 38 -8.11 22.14 -32.24
C GLY A 38 -7.82 21.94 -33.73
N ARG A 39 -7.92 20.71 -34.26
CA ARG A 39 -7.69 20.44 -35.70
C ARG A 39 -8.74 21.03 -36.62
N LYS A 40 -9.91 21.41 -36.09
CA LYS A 40 -10.99 22.07 -36.84
C LYS A 40 -10.82 23.59 -36.90
N SER A 41 -9.76 24.13 -36.28
CA SER A 41 -9.46 25.56 -36.27
C SER A 41 -9.10 26.06 -37.67
N ALA A 42 -9.54 27.28 -38.00
CA ALA A 42 -9.27 27.93 -39.28
C ALA A 42 -7.77 28.21 -39.54
N SER A 43 -6.93 28.12 -38.49
CA SER A 43 -5.48 28.34 -38.58
C SER A 43 -4.72 27.05 -38.27
N PRO A 44 -4.36 26.25 -39.29
CA PRO A 44 -3.57 25.03 -39.09
C PRO A 44 -2.21 25.39 -38.49
N GLU A 45 -1.86 24.73 -37.38
CA GLU A 45 -0.60 24.92 -36.69
C GLU A 45 0.24 23.65 -36.77
N PRO A 46 1.52 23.73 -37.21
CA PRO A 46 2.38 22.57 -37.29
C PRO A 46 2.61 21.99 -35.89
N MET A 47 2.58 20.65 -35.80
CA MET A 47 2.81 19.89 -34.57
C MET A 47 1.88 20.28 -33.41
N LEU A 48 0.64 20.71 -33.71
CA LEU A 48 -0.33 21.12 -32.70
C LEU A 48 -0.49 20.08 -31.58
N PHE A 49 -0.62 18.79 -31.93
CA PHE A 49 -0.74 17.70 -30.96
C PHE A 49 0.43 17.67 -29.96
N LEU A 50 1.67 17.72 -30.47
CA LEU A 50 2.86 17.72 -29.63
C LEU A 50 2.92 18.94 -28.72
N LYS A 51 2.56 20.13 -29.23
CA LYS A 51 2.49 21.34 -28.41
C LYS A 51 1.46 21.21 -27.29
N LEU A 52 0.28 20.66 -27.58
CA LEU A 52 -0.76 20.42 -26.57
C LEU A 52 -0.30 19.41 -25.51
N LEU A 53 0.39 18.34 -25.93
CA LEU A 53 0.98 17.37 -25.01
C LEU A 53 2.01 18.01 -24.09
N VAL A 54 2.88 18.88 -24.62
CA VAL A 54 3.83 19.66 -23.80
C VAL A 54 3.09 20.55 -22.80
N TYR A 55 2.04 21.27 -23.22
CA TYR A 55 1.25 22.10 -22.29
C TYR A 55 0.60 21.26 -21.18
N LEU A 56 0.04 20.10 -21.50
CA LEU A 56 -0.59 19.20 -20.52
C LEU A 56 0.43 18.63 -19.54
N VAL A 57 1.51 18.02 -20.03
CA VAL A 57 2.56 17.43 -19.19
C VAL A 57 3.19 18.49 -18.29
N LEU A 58 3.50 19.66 -18.86
CA LEU A 58 4.06 20.76 -18.09
C LEU A 58 3.08 21.24 -17.02
N SER A 59 1.77 21.27 -17.30
CA SER A 59 0.77 21.70 -16.32
C SER A 59 0.58 20.74 -15.15
N VAL A 60 0.79 19.43 -15.37
CA VAL A 60 0.72 18.40 -14.31
C VAL A 60 2.00 18.35 -13.47
N PHE A 61 3.11 18.84 -14.02
CA PHE A 61 4.40 18.82 -13.33
C PHE A 61 4.38 19.65 -12.03
N ALA A 62 4.74 18.99 -10.93
CA ALA A 62 4.76 19.56 -9.59
C ALA A 62 6.18 19.56 -9.02
N PHE A 63 6.57 20.68 -8.44
CA PHE A 63 7.81 20.77 -7.66
C PHE A 63 7.49 20.41 -6.20
N ARG A 64 8.15 19.39 -5.65
CA ARG A 64 7.92 18.94 -4.26
C ARG A 64 8.98 19.51 -3.33
N PHE A 65 8.57 20.23 -2.28
CA PHE A 65 9.46 20.77 -1.25
C PHE A 65 8.82 20.56 0.13
N ASN A 66 9.51 19.86 1.04
CA ASN A 66 9.03 19.55 2.40
C ASN A 66 7.59 18.97 2.43
N GLY A 67 7.26 18.06 1.52
CA GLY A 67 5.93 17.46 1.43
C GLY A 67 4.86 18.31 0.71
N PHE A 68 5.15 19.58 0.43
CA PHE A 68 4.25 20.45 -0.34
C PHE A 68 4.53 20.34 -1.85
N ALA A 69 3.48 20.10 -2.64
CA ALA A 69 3.54 20.08 -4.10
C ALA A 69 3.15 21.45 -4.67
N LEU A 70 4.12 22.18 -5.22
CA LEU A 70 3.91 23.47 -5.88
C LEU A 70 3.67 23.26 -7.39
N PRO A 71 2.59 23.82 -7.97
CA PRO A 71 2.25 23.67 -9.38
C PRO A 71 3.08 24.60 -10.28
N LEU A 72 4.41 24.56 -10.15
CA LEU A 72 5.31 25.42 -10.89
C LEU A 72 5.20 25.19 -12.41
N GLY A 73 4.97 23.94 -12.81
CA GLY A 73 4.74 23.59 -14.21
C GLY A 73 3.49 24.26 -14.79
N LEU A 74 2.38 24.29 -14.05
CA LEU A 74 1.17 25.03 -14.43
C LEU A 74 1.43 26.52 -14.61
N LEU A 75 2.22 27.13 -13.72
CA LEU A 75 2.61 28.54 -13.83
C LEU A 75 3.37 28.81 -15.13
N ILE A 76 4.35 27.97 -15.46
CA ILE A 76 5.15 28.10 -16.69
C ILE A 76 4.25 27.90 -17.92
N ALA A 77 3.40 26.88 -17.91
CA ALA A 77 2.46 26.59 -18.98
C ALA A 77 1.50 27.78 -19.23
N TYR A 78 0.99 28.39 -18.16
CA TYR A 78 0.17 29.59 -18.23
C TYR A 78 0.92 30.79 -18.85
N LEU A 79 2.15 31.04 -18.42
CA LEU A 79 2.98 32.13 -18.97
C LEU A 79 3.29 31.94 -20.46
N MET A 80 3.60 30.70 -20.88
CA MET A 80 3.83 30.35 -22.29
C MET A 80 2.56 30.54 -23.13
N MET A 81 1.42 30.08 -22.61
CA MET A 81 0.12 30.19 -23.28
C MET A 81 -0.28 31.67 -23.47
N ARG A 82 -0.02 32.54 -22.48
CA ARG A 82 -0.31 33.99 -22.56
C ARG A 82 0.41 34.68 -23.73
N ARG A 83 1.60 34.23 -24.10
CA ARG A 83 2.40 34.81 -25.20
C ARG A 83 1.99 34.28 -26.59
N THR A 84 1.09 33.31 -26.66
CA THR A 84 0.78 32.60 -27.89
C THR A 84 -0.31 33.31 -28.71
N LYS A 85 -0.09 33.43 -30.03
CA LYS A 85 -1.05 34.04 -30.97
C LYS A 85 -1.95 33.02 -31.68
N LEU A 86 -1.42 31.85 -32.03
CA LEU A 86 -2.15 30.79 -32.76
C LEU A 86 -2.80 29.78 -31.81
N ASN A 87 -4.05 29.40 -32.10
CA ASN A 87 -4.82 28.39 -31.35
C ASN A 87 -4.79 28.61 -29.84
N ARG A 88 -4.76 29.89 -29.40
CA ARG A 88 -4.72 30.27 -27.98
C ARG A 88 -5.87 29.67 -27.18
N PRO A 89 -7.14 29.65 -27.66
CA PRO A 89 -8.24 29.02 -26.92
C PRO A 89 -7.97 27.54 -26.64
N VAL A 90 -7.49 26.78 -27.64
CA VAL A 90 -7.18 25.35 -27.52
C VAL A 90 -6.05 25.10 -26.52
N LYS A 91 -5.00 25.93 -26.54
CA LYS A 91 -3.88 25.85 -25.59
C LYS A 91 -4.31 26.25 -24.18
N GLN A 92 -5.19 27.23 -24.04
CA GLN A 92 -5.77 27.58 -22.74
C GLN A 92 -6.58 26.43 -22.17
N THR A 93 -7.36 25.73 -23.00
CA THR A 93 -8.05 24.49 -22.59
C THR A 93 -7.05 23.43 -22.13
N ALA A 94 -5.94 23.22 -22.86
CA ALA A 94 -4.89 22.29 -22.43
C ALA A 94 -4.28 22.65 -21.07
N VAL A 95 -3.98 23.92 -20.82
CA VAL A 95 -3.46 24.40 -19.52
C VAL A 95 -4.50 24.20 -18.42
N LEU A 96 -5.77 24.52 -18.68
CA LEU A 96 -6.85 24.36 -17.69
C LEU A 96 -7.05 22.89 -17.31
N PHE A 97 -7.15 22.00 -18.31
CA PHE A 97 -7.28 20.56 -18.06
C PHE A 97 -6.04 20.00 -17.37
N GLY A 98 -4.84 20.44 -17.75
CA GLY A 98 -3.62 20.04 -17.07
C GLY A 98 -3.60 20.48 -15.59
N GLY A 99 -4.11 21.68 -15.29
CA GLY A 99 -4.30 22.13 -13.91
C GLY A 99 -5.33 21.31 -13.14
N MET A 100 -6.44 20.93 -13.77
CA MET A 100 -7.41 19.99 -13.16
C MET A 100 -6.76 18.62 -12.89
N LEU A 101 -5.99 18.08 -13.84
CA LEU A 101 -5.27 16.82 -13.68
C LEU A 101 -4.22 16.91 -12.57
N PHE A 102 -3.54 18.05 -12.41
CA PHE A 102 -2.68 18.30 -11.25
C PHE A 102 -3.46 18.19 -9.94
N LEU A 103 -4.63 18.83 -9.82
CA LEU A 103 -5.46 18.73 -8.62
C LEU A 103 -5.90 17.28 -8.36
N PHE A 104 -6.28 16.54 -9.40
CA PHE A 104 -6.59 15.12 -9.29
C PHE A 104 -5.37 14.29 -8.87
N SER A 105 -4.15 14.67 -9.26
CA SER A 105 -2.92 13.97 -8.85
C SER A 105 -2.59 14.14 -7.36
N LEU A 106 -3.18 15.13 -6.68
CA LEU A 106 -3.09 15.28 -5.23
C LEU A 106 -4.00 14.28 -4.50
N PHE A 107 -4.96 13.67 -5.20
CA PHE A 107 -5.78 12.62 -4.64
C PHE A 107 -4.92 11.35 -4.49
N PRO A 108 -4.94 10.67 -3.32
CA PRO A 108 -4.15 9.48 -3.06
C PRO A 108 -4.72 8.25 -3.79
N LEU A 109 -4.71 8.28 -5.13
CA LEU A 109 -5.31 7.25 -5.96
C LEU A 109 -4.61 5.91 -5.80
N ALA A 110 -3.27 5.91 -5.69
CA ALA A 110 -2.49 4.70 -5.46
C ALA A 110 -2.92 4.01 -4.16
N ASP A 111 -3.04 4.75 -3.05
CA ASP A 111 -3.48 4.21 -1.76
C ASP A 111 -4.90 3.64 -1.83
N ARG A 112 -5.80 4.28 -2.59
CA ARG A 112 -7.18 3.80 -2.77
C ARG A 112 -7.25 2.54 -3.64
N ILE A 113 -6.46 2.46 -4.69
CA ILE A 113 -6.34 1.26 -5.53
C ILE A 113 -5.74 0.13 -4.71
N ASP A 114 -4.70 0.42 -3.92
CA ASP A 114 -4.07 -0.55 -3.03
C ASP A 114 -5.08 -1.07 -1.99
N GLN A 115 -5.87 -0.21 -1.34
CA GLN A 115 -6.96 -0.64 -0.45
C GLN A 115 -8.02 -1.51 -1.13
N LEU A 116 -8.27 -1.33 -2.42
CA LEU A 116 -9.25 -2.10 -3.16
C LEU A 116 -8.71 -3.47 -3.58
N MET A 117 -7.46 -3.50 -4.05
CA MET A 117 -6.79 -4.73 -4.48
C MET A 117 -6.41 -5.58 -3.27
N ASP A 118 -5.97 -4.95 -2.20
CA ASP A 118 -5.38 -5.57 -1.02
C ASP A 118 -5.88 -4.86 0.25
N PRO A 119 -7.10 -5.19 0.68
CA PRO A 119 -7.74 -4.54 1.81
C PRO A 119 -6.92 -4.75 3.10
N PRO A 120 -6.56 -3.68 3.84
CA PRO A 120 -5.70 -3.81 5.02
C PRO A 120 -6.40 -4.46 6.21
N ASP A 121 -7.72 -4.60 6.16
CA ASP A 121 -8.51 -5.34 7.13
C ASP A 121 -8.48 -6.86 6.88
N GLN A 122 -7.81 -7.34 5.83
CA GLN A 122 -7.64 -8.78 5.56
C GLN A 122 -6.22 -9.23 5.86
N ILE A 123 -6.09 -10.28 6.69
CA ILE A 123 -4.77 -10.80 7.08
C ILE A 123 -4.00 -11.39 5.88
N SER A 124 -4.72 -11.91 4.87
CA SER A 124 -4.14 -12.42 3.62
C SER A 124 -3.44 -11.35 2.78
N THR A 125 -3.70 -10.06 3.04
CA THR A 125 -2.95 -8.94 2.45
C THR A 125 -1.49 -8.93 2.91
N TYR A 126 -1.25 -9.41 4.13
CA TYR A 126 0.06 -9.41 4.78
C TYR A 126 0.78 -10.76 4.68
N ILE A 127 0.02 -11.83 4.42
CA ILE A 127 0.47 -13.22 4.57
C ILE A 127 0.11 -14.00 3.30
N ASP A 128 1.11 -14.53 2.60
CA ASP A 128 0.93 -15.23 1.31
C ASP A 128 0.39 -16.66 1.53
N ARG A 129 -0.83 -16.94 1.09
CA ARG A 129 -1.41 -18.30 1.18
C ARG A 129 -0.65 -19.33 0.35
N GLY A 130 0.02 -18.87 -0.70
CA GLY A 130 0.73 -19.69 -1.68
C GLY A 130 2.14 -20.09 -1.26
N ILE A 131 2.47 -20.08 0.05
CA ILE A 131 3.84 -20.31 0.48
C ILE A 131 4.42 -21.62 -0.08
N ASN A 132 5.53 -21.47 -0.80
CA ASN A 132 6.41 -22.56 -1.17
C ASN A 132 7.58 -22.62 -0.17
N PRO A 133 7.58 -23.62 0.75
CA PRO A 133 8.53 -23.72 1.87
C PRO A 133 10.01 -23.84 1.48
N THR A 134 10.32 -23.91 0.19
CA THR A 134 11.67 -24.06 -0.35
C THR A 134 12.27 -22.78 -0.94
N LYS A 135 11.50 -21.68 -1.05
CA LYS A 135 11.90 -20.50 -1.83
C LYS A 135 11.63 -19.14 -1.20
N GLN A 136 10.74 -19.03 -0.22
CA GLN A 136 10.26 -17.71 0.22
C GLN A 136 10.94 -17.24 1.52
N GLY A 137 11.28 -18.10 2.46
CA GLY A 137 12.09 -17.75 3.63
C GLY A 137 11.33 -16.81 4.59
N PHE A 138 10.65 -17.37 5.58
CA PHE A 138 10.12 -16.62 6.72
C PHE A 138 10.56 -17.20 8.06
N ASN A 139 10.63 -16.32 9.05
CA ASN A 139 10.91 -16.66 10.43
C ASN A 139 9.78 -16.12 11.32
N VAL A 140 9.34 -16.94 12.28
CA VAL A 140 8.36 -16.58 13.29
C VAL A 140 9.10 -16.48 14.62
N THR A 141 9.17 -15.28 15.17
CA THR A 141 9.79 -15.02 16.46
C THR A 141 8.69 -14.92 17.51
N VAL A 142 8.75 -15.75 18.54
CA VAL A 142 7.79 -15.78 19.64
C VAL A 142 8.37 -15.01 20.81
N LEU A 143 7.65 -13.99 21.24
CA LEU A 143 7.95 -13.11 22.35
C LEU A 143 6.83 -13.16 23.39
N ASP A 144 7.14 -12.87 24.65
CA ASP A 144 6.11 -12.56 25.65
C ASP A 144 5.73 -11.08 25.65
N ASN A 145 4.83 -10.72 26.55
CA ASN A 145 4.38 -9.34 26.80
C ASN A 145 5.50 -8.38 27.24
N GLU A 146 6.64 -8.90 27.71
CA GLU A 146 7.80 -8.11 28.11
C GLU A 146 8.84 -8.00 26.98
N ASN A 147 8.51 -8.48 25.77
CA ASN A 147 9.38 -8.61 24.61
C ASN A 147 10.59 -9.55 24.85
N LYS A 148 10.50 -10.49 25.79
CA LYS A 148 11.53 -11.52 25.96
C LYS A 148 11.40 -12.55 24.86
N LEU A 149 12.52 -12.84 24.19
CA LEU A 149 12.61 -13.85 23.16
C LEU A 149 12.52 -15.26 23.75
N TRP A 150 11.53 -16.04 23.29
CA TRP A 150 11.35 -17.44 23.68
C TRP A 150 11.79 -18.41 22.60
N ALA A 151 11.39 -18.17 21.35
CA ALA A 151 11.73 -19.05 20.25
C ALA A 151 11.80 -18.30 18.92
N THR A 152 12.61 -18.82 18.01
CA THR A 152 12.58 -18.45 16.59
C THR A 152 12.31 -19.71 15.79
N LEU A 153 11.13 -19.76 15.20
CA LEU A 153 10.68 -20.84 14.36
C LEU A 153 10.93 -20.47 12.89
N VAL A 154 11.28 -21.45 12.08
CA VAL A 154 11.68 -21.25 10.68
C VAL A 154 10.76 -22.03 9.75
N GLU A 155 10.59 -21.54 8.53
CA GLU A 155 9.76 -22.15 7.46
C GLU A 155 10.01 -23.66 7.21
N ARG A 156 11.19 -24.19 7.57
CA ARG A 156 11.49 -25.62 7.38
C ARG A 156 10.62 -26.54 8.24
N ASP A 157 10.00 -26.03 9.29
CA ASP A 157 9.07 -26.79 10.12
C ASP A 157 7.65 -26.80 9.51
N LYS A 158 7.13 -28.00 9.26
CA LYS A 158 5.78 -28.19 8.70
C LYS A 158 4.70 -27.58 9.59
N GLY A 159 4.88 -27.62 10.90
CA GLY A 159 3.94 -27.04 11.86
C GLY A 159 3.81 -25.53 11.70
N VAL A 160 4.95 -24.87 11.50
CA VAL A 160 5.07 -23.42 11.33
C VAL A 160 4.47 -22.96 10.00
N VAL A 161 4.67 -23.73 8.94
CA VAL A 161 4.03 -23.47 7.63
C VAL A 161 2.51 -23.59 7.74
N GLN A 162 1.99 -24.58 8.47
CA GLN A 162 0.55 -24.70 8.67
C GLN A 162 0.01 -23.56 9.52
N LEU A 163 0.71 -23.19 10.61
CA LEU A 163 0.35 -22.04 11.45
C LEU A 163 0.27 -20.75 10.62
N TYR A 164 1.24 -20.53 9.74
CA TYR A 164 1.27 -19.39 8.83
C TYR A 164 0.06 -19.37 7.88
N LYS A 165 -0.28 -20.52 7.27
CA LYS A 165 -1.42 -20.64 6.35
C LYS A 165 -2.75 -20.40 7.05
N GLU A 166 -2.95 -21.00 8.22
CA GLU A 166 -4.17 -20.83 9.01
C GLU A 166 -4.30 -19.40 9.54
N LEU A 167 -3.18 -18.74 9.85
CA LEU A 167 -3.18 -17.32 10.22
C LEU A 167 -3.68 -16.45 9.05
N ALA A 168 -3.30 -16.77 7.81
CA ALA A 168 -3.76 -16.10 6.58
C ALA A 168 -5.28 -16.21 6.32
N ASP A 169 -5.95 -17.13 7.01
CA ASP A 169 -7.40 -17.37 6.89
C ASP A 169 -8.20 -16.77 8.06
N SER A 170 -7.53 -16.04 8.96
CA SER A 170 -8.18 -15.34 10.07
C SER A 170 -9.13 -14.25 9.56
N ARG A 171 -10.24 -14.07 10.27
CA ARG A 171 -11.31 -13.16 9.88
C ARG A 171 -11.13 -11.80 10.55
N SER A 172 -11.30 -10.72 9.78
CA SER A 172 -11.36 -9.36 10.32
C SER A 172 -12.53 -9.18 11.30
N VAL A 173 -12.27 -8.50 12.41
CA VAL A 173 -13.30 -8.04 13.36
C VAL A 173 -13.09 -6.57 13.66
N GLU A 174 -14.19 -5.84 13.92
CA GLU A 174 -14.14 -4.39 14.15
C GLU A 174 -13.28 -4.04 15.38
N THR A 175 -13.45 -4.78 16.48
CA THR A 175 -12.65 -4.67 17.69
C THR A 175 -12.53 -6.02 18.38
N VAL A 176 -11.41 -6.29 19.04
CA VAL A 176 -11.30 -7.40 19.99
C VAL A 176 -12.29 -7.22 21.17
N PRO A 177 -12.76 -8.32 21.81
CA PRO A 177 -13.65 -8.22 22.96
C PRO A 177 -13.03 -7.44 24.14
N VAL A 178 -13.86 -6.83 24.99
CA VAL A 178 -13.39 -6.08 26.18
C VAL A 178 -12.58 -6.94 27.15
N SER A 179 -12.86 -8.25 27.20
CA SER A 179 -12.12 -9.22 28.01
C SER A 179 -10.80 -9.68 27.38
N TRP A 180 -10.44 -9.16 26.22
CA TRP A 180 -9.19 -9.49 25.55
C TRP A 180 -8.02 -8.83 26.26
N GLU A 181 -7.01 -9.63 26.59
CA GLU A 181 -5.75 -9.17 27.13
C GLU A 181 -4.61 -9.76 26.28
N PRO A 182 -3.66 -8.95 25.79
CA PRO A 182 -2.51 -9.45 25.06
C PRO A 182 -1.69 -10.34 25.99
N TYR A 183 -1.28 -11.51 25.50
CA TYR A 183 -0.46 -12.46 26.26
C TYR A 183 0.78 -12.91 25.50
N TYR A 184 0.64 -13.11 24.19
CA TYR A 184 1.74 -13.53 23.32
C TYR A 184 1.98 -12.48 22.25
N THR A 185 3.25 -12.18 21.98
CA THR A 185 3.63 -11.36 20.83
C THR A 185 4.35 -12.25 19.82
N ILE A 186 3.86 -12.29 18.59
CA ILE A 186 4.54 -12.96 17.49
C ILE A 186 5.04 -11.91 16.51
N GLU A 187 6.34 -11.92 16.26
CA GLU A 187 6.98 -11.17 15.19
C GLU A 187 7.18 -12.10 13.98
N LEU A 188 6.49 -11.81 12.89
CA LEU A 188 6.68 -12.50 11.62
C LEU A 188 7.65 -11.70 10.76
N ARG A 189 8.80 -12.28 10.42
CA ARG A 189 9.78 -11.66 9.52
C ARG A 189 9.85 -12.43 8.21
N GLN A 190 9.77 -11.69 7.11
CA GLN A 190 9.81 -12.25 5.76
C GLN A 190 11.05 -11.74 5.04
N ASP A 191 11.84 -12.66 4.48
CA ASP A 191 13.08 -12.35 3.75
C ASP A 191 12.85 -12.16 2.23
N HIS A 192 11.58 -12.07 1.82
CA HIS A 192 11.16 -12.08 0.42
C HIS A 192 11.06 -10.65 -0.13
N LYS A 193 11.21 -10.52 -1.46
CA LYS A 193 11.09 -9.27 -2.23
C LYS A 193 9.71 -8.59 -2.20
N GLN A 194 8.73 -9.10 -1.46
CA GLN A 194 7.48 -8.37 -1.26
C GLN A 194 7.77 -7.18 -0.34
N GLU A 195 8.01 -6.01 -0.94
CA GLU A 195 8.36 -4.77 -0.23
C GLU A 195 7.30 -4.27 0.76
N ARG A 196 6.12 -4.92 0.80
CA ARG A 196 4.98 -4.50 1.62
C ARG A 196 5.28 -4.56 3.12
N PHE A 197 5.85 -5.66 3.63
CA PHE A 197 6.18 -5.82 5.04
C PHE A 197 7.43 -6.66 5.25
N ARG A 198 8.44 -6.09 5.91
CA ARG A 198 9.62 -6.85 6.37
C ARG A 198 9.38 -7.57 7.68
N GLU A 199 8.48 -7.01 8.48
CA GLU A 199 8.20 -7.42 9.85
C GLU A 199 6.75 -7.09 10.19
N LEU A 200 6.00 -8.07 10.69
CA LEU A 200 4.66 -7.90 11.24
C LEU A 200 4.69 -8.22 12.72
N GLN A 201 4.08 -7.36 13.55
CA GLN A 201 3.93 -7.61 14.96
C GLN A 201 2.46 -7.93 15.27
N LEU A 202 2.24 -9.12 15.81
CA LEU A 202 0.92 -9.66 16.12
C LEU A 202 0.83 -9.92 17.62
N GLN A 203 -0.20 -9.43 18.30
CA GLN A 203 -0.45 -9.76 19.70
C GLN A 203 -1.67 -10.63 19.84
N PHE A 204 -1.53 -11.77 20.50
CA PHE A 204 -2.57 -12.77 20.70
C PHE A 204 -3.00 -12.84 22.16
N ASP A 205 -4.26 -13.22 22.39
CA ASP A 205 -4.70 -13.66 23.71
C ASP A 205 -4.09 -15.03 24.09
N ARG A 206 -4.39 -15.49 25.32
CA ARG A 206 -3.88 -16.76 25.86
C ARG A 206 -4.25 -17.99 25.04
N GLU A 207 -5.34 -17.93 24.28
CA GLU A 207 -5.90 -19.05 23.53
C GLU A 207 -5.59 -18.96 22.02
N GLY A 208 -4.93 -17.88 21.59
CA GLY A 208 -4.71 -17.56 20.18
C GLY A 208 -6.01 -17.26 19.43
N ARG A 209 -7.10 -16.91 20.12
CA ARG A 209 -8.43 -16.72 19.52
C ARG A 209 -8.57 -15.39 18.83
N PHE A 210 -8.19 -14.31 19.50
CA PHE A 210 -8.18 -12.98 18.92
C PHE A 210 -6.76 -12.43 18.88
N PHE A 211 -6.47 -11.66 17.85
CA PHE A 211 -5.20 -10.96 17.76
C PHE A 211 -5.33 -9.57 17.15
N THR A 212 -4.38 -8.72 17.52
CA THR A 212 -4.17 -7.41 16.94
C THR A 212 -2.90 -7.40 16.10
N LEU A 213 -3.01 -6.89 14.87
CA LEU A 213 -1.87 -6.60 14.00
C LEU A 213 -1.51 -5.13 14.14
N TYR A 214 -0.24 -4.86 14.46
CA TYR A 214 0.30 -3.51 14.52
C TYR A 214 0.99 -3.14 13.22
N ASN A 215 0.53 -2.06 12.59
CA ASN A 215 1.05 -1.59 11.31
C ASN A 215 1.11 -0.05 11.28
N GLY A 216 2.31 0.50 11.40
CA GLY A 216 2.54 1.92 11.67
C GLY A 216 1.77 2.40 12.89
N SER A 217 0.91 3.39 12.66
CA SER A 217 -0.02 3.96 13.64
C SER A 217 -1.38 3.27 13.66
N THR A 218 -1.62 2.27 12.80
CA THR A 218 -2.92 1.59 12.66
C THR A 218 -2.89 0.22 13.32
N THR A 219 -3.99 -0.14 13.95
CA THR A 219 -4.18 -1.47 14.57
C THR A 219 -5.38 -2.14 13.93
N TYR A 220 -5.20 -3.39 13.48
CA TYR A 220 -6.26 -4.21 12.91
C TYR A 220 -6.55 -5.38 13.83
N SER A 221 -7.82 -5.74 13.99
CA SER A 221 -8.26 -6.81 14.89
C SER A 221 -8.78 -8.00 14.10
N PHE A 222 -8.44 -9.20 14.54
CA PHE A 222 -8.80 -10.44 13.85
C PHE A 222 -9.25 -11.53 14.83
N GLU A 223 -10.12 -12.42 14.35
CA GLU A 223 -10.43 -13.71 14.98
C GLU A 223 -9.77 -14.83 14.18
N SER A 224 -8.94 -15.63 14.86
CA SER A 224 -8.21 -16.75 14.30
C SER A 224 -9.13 -17.92 13.94
N THR A 225 -8.72 -18.74 12.97
CA THR A 225 -9.43 -19.99 12.65
C THR A 225 -9.35 -21.00 13.79
N ALA A 226 -10.28 -21.96 13.82
CA ALA A 226 -10.23 -23.03 14.82
C ALA A 226 -8.96 -23.89 14.69
N ALA A 227 -8.52 -24.16 13.45
CA ALA A 227 -7.31 -24.91 13.17
C ALA A 227 -6.04 -24.12 13.59
N PHE A 228 -6.00 -22.80 13.37
CA PHE A 228 -4.93 -21.95 13.91
C PHE A 228 -4.81 -22.11 15.43
N ARG A 229 -5.93 -22.01 16.16
CA ARG A 229 -5.93 -22.09 17.64
C ARG A 229 -5.37 -23.42 18.14
N GLU A 230 -5.75 -24.53 17.48
CA GLU A 230 -5.24 -25.85 17.83
C GLU A 230 -3.72 -25.92 17.68
N ILE A 231 -3.19 -25.46 16.54
CA ILE A 231 -1.75 -25.46 16.27
C ILE A 231 -1.03 -24.50 17.23
N PHE A 232 -1.60 -23.32 17.50
CA PHE A 232 -1.05 -22.32 18.40
C PHE A 232 -0.90 -22.88 19.83
N VAL A 233 -1.93 -23.55 20.35
CA VAL A 233 -1.88 -24.17 21.69
C VAL A 233 -0.91 -25.34 21.74
N GLN A 234 -0.77 -26.11 20.65
CA GLN A 234 0.14 -27.24 20.60
C GLN A 234 1.61 -26.85 20.40
N GLN A 235 1.89 -25.75 19.67
CA GLN A 235 3.24 -25.41 19.24
C GLN A 235 3.78 -24.13 19.89
N ILE A 236 2.97 -23.09 20.09
CA ILE A 236 3.44 -21.79 20.59
C ILE A 236 3.37 -21.74 22.12
N VAL A 237 2.23 -22.11 22.70
CA VAL A 237 2.02 -22.06 24.16
C VAL A 237 3.08 -22.83 24.96
N PRO A 238 3.52 -24.04 24.56
CA PRO A 238 4.55 -24.77 25.29
C PRO A 238 5.92 -24.12 25.25
N LEU A 239 6.26 -23.37 24.19
CA LEU A 239 7.56 -22.70 24.05
C LEU A 239 7.74 -21.61 25.09
N VAL A 240 6.66 -20.94 25.48
CA VAL A 240 6.68 -19.90 26.51
C VAL A 240 6.58 -20.52 27.91
N ARG A 241 5.67 -21.49 28.13
CA ARG A 241 5.48 -22.13 29.45
C ARG A 241 6.70 -22.90 29.94
N ASN A 242 7.41 -23.61 29.07
CA ASN A 242 8.55 -24.43 29.47
C ASN A 242 9.78 -23.63 29.89
N GLY A 243 9.80 -22.32 29.66
CA GLY A 243 10.89 -21.44 30.07
C GLY A 243 10.57 -20.51 31.25
N GLU A 244 9.37 -20.63 31.84
CA GLU A 244 8.99 -20.03 33.13
C GLU A 244 9.39 -20.92 34.33
N ALA A 245 9.90 -22.14 34.08
CA ALA A 245 10.43 -23.06 35.08
C ALA A 245 11.93 -22.87 35.32
#